data_AF-V9ERB7-F1
#
_entry.id   AF-V9ERB7-F1
#
_cell.length_a   1.000
_cell.length_b   1.000
_cell.length_c   1.000
_cell.angle_alpha   90.00
_cell.angle_beta   90.00
_cell.angle_gamma   90.00
#
_symmetry.space_group_name_H-M   'P 1'
#
loop_
_entity.id
_entity.type
_entity.pdbx_description
1 polymer ?
#
loop_
_entity_poly.entity_id
_entity_poly.type
_entity_poly.pdbx_seq_one_letter_code
_entity_poly.pdbx_strand_id
1 'polypeptide(L)'
;MGQASSTTSAASSTPAAVSEPVSENSMLDVELEIVSAKDIAAGDYFTVKAAAKGHVASSDAYALIEVAGQKVAWTRPVFSTLDPVWNEKFFFKNVKPDTICKLYLLDKDFEADDALGQTQFTAANTDGAETTFDLPIKRNDKAAGSIVVKVKSHPMPAIGNGQLQQVGPVHYSVHSSYINGLITDTTTDEDKRESFAYHVQLHDIPAFLAQDNEWNHNHQSVVKIFSPDHPEAPMLRKAIATEHAMVYKHDADTVYGEFNGPADFFNLLHDGKRLDKPVLFTYAIIETGWYFSETGAAFFKDILSKHMLHSGAQFNVKYAGEFHIEQEPSGEFKLFIDNNSGTYAPPKEELPQLKALLETNFPGIAIEALDRSSPELKEKRKEILDAWAA
;
A
#
# COMPACT_ATOMS: atom_id res chain seq x y z
N MET A 1 -65.25 2.43 7.41
CA MET A 1 -64.55 3.06 8.55
C MET A 1 -63.91 1.95 9.36
N GLY A 2 -62.64 1.69 9.09
CA GLY A 2 -61.87 0.66 9.78
C GLY A 2 -61.26 1.20 11.06
N GLN A 3 -61.16 0.34 12.08
CA GLN A 3 -60.23 0.53 13.19
C GLN A 3 -59.24 -0.63 13.18
N ALA A 4 -57.99 -0.23 13.34
CA ALA A 4 -56.79 -0.97 12.99
C ALA A 4 -56.34 -1.91 14.10
N SER A 5 -55.88 -3.08 13.68
CA SER A 5 -55.05 -3.99 14.46
C SER A 5 -53.68 -3.38 14.67
N SER A 6 -53.25 -3.27 15.92
CA SER A 6 -51.89 -2.92 16.31
C SER A 6 -51.00 -4.17 16.32
N THR A 7 -50.19 -4.34 15.28
CA THR A 7 -49.03 -5.24 15.28
C THR A 7 -47.84 -4.54 15.94
N THR A 8 -47.36 -5.11 17.04
CA THR A 8 -46.12 -4.73 17.73
C THR A 8 -44.90 -5.16 16.90
N SER A 9 -44.12 -4.19 16.43
CA SER A 9 -42.79 -4.41 15.86
C SER A 9 -41.77 -4.59 17.00
N ALA A 10 -41.20 -5.79 17.11
CA ALA A 10 -40.06 -6.04 17.98
C ALA A 10 -38.80 -5.40 17.36
N ALA A 11 -38.27 -4.37 18.00
CA ALA A 11 -36.96 -3.82 17.70
C ALA A 11 -35.89 -4.74 18.32
N SER A 12 -35.05 -5.35 17.49
CA SER A 12 -33.84 -6.05 17.94
C SER A 12 -32.80 -5.01 18.36
N SER A 13 -32.61 -4.86 19.66
CA SER A 13 -31.50 -4.08 20.23
C SER A 13 -30.28 -5.00 20.37
N THR A 14 -29.20 -4.66 19.67
CA THR A 14 -27.86 -5.21 19.91
C THR A 14 -27.39 -4.72 21.28
N PRO A 15 -26.73 -5.56 22.12
CA PRO A 15 -26.24 -5.08 23.40
C PRO A 15 -25.08 -4.10 23.17
N ALA A 16 -25.17 -2.92 23.76
CA ALA A 16 -24.04 -2.01 23.86
C ALA A 16 -22.95 -2.69 24.69
N ALA A 17 -21.74 -2.80 24.14
CA ALA A 17 -20.57 -3.18 24.90
C ALA A 17 -20.41 -2.22 26.09
N VAL A 18 -20.28 -2.77 27.29
CA VAL A 18 -20.14 -1.99 28.53
C VAL A 18 -18.75 -1.34 28.50
N SER A 19 -18.70 -0.03 28.27
CA SER A 19 -17.47 0.75 28.32
C SER A 19 -17.09 1.05 29.78
N GLU A 20 -15.92 0.59 30.21
CA GLU A 20 -15.34 0.99 31.50
C GLU A 20 -14.66 2.37 31.38
N PRO A 21 -14.67 3.19 32.46
CA PRO A 21 -14.11 4.53 32.43
C PRO A 21 -12.59 4.49 32.21
N VAL A 22 -12.16 5.14 31.12
CA VAL A 22 -10.76 5.33 30.75
C VAL A 22 -10.22 6.54 31.54
N SER A 23 -9.00 6.44 32.10
CA SER A 23 -8.37 7.57 32.79
C SER A 23 -8.21 8.77 31.85
N GLU A 24 -8.33 10.01 32.34
CA GLU A 24 -8.35 11.25 31.51
C GLU A 24 -7.15 11.42 30.55
N ASN A 25 -6.07 10.63 30.70
CA ASN A 25 -4.85 10.69 29.88
C ASN A 25 -4.46 9.36 29.19
N SER A 26 -5.32 8.34 29.18
CA SER A 26 -4.99 7.07 28.50
C SER A 26 -5.43 7.09 27.04
N MET A 27 -4.51 6.70 26.16
CA MET A 27 -4.78 6.36 24.77
C MET A 27 -5.13 4.87 24.66
N LEU A 28 -5.56 4.44 23.47
CA LEU A 28 -5.81 3.04 23.14
C LEU A 28 -4.75 2.55 22.17
N ASP A 29 -4.23 1.35 22.45
CA ASP A 29 -3.66 0.48 21.43
C ASP A 29 -4.83 -0.32 20.84
N VAL A 30 -4.97 -0.33 19.52
CA VAL A 30 -6.12 -0.89 18.79
C VAL A 30 -5.62 -1.90 17.75
N GLU A 31 -6.10 -3.13 17.87
CA GLU A 31 -6.05 -4.17 16.84
C GLU A 31 -7.42 -4.21 16.13
N LEU A 32 -7.41 -4.00 14.82
CA LEU A 32 -8.58 -4.07 13.95
C LEU A 32 -8.40 -5.21 12.95
N GLU A 33 -9.31 -6.19 12.95
CA GLU A 33 -9.40 -7.20 11.91
C GLU A 33 -10.59 -6.87 11.01
N ILE A 34 -10.34 -6.66 9.71
CA ILE A 34 -11.39 -6.58 8.70
C ILE A 34 -11.64 -7.99 8.18
N VAL A 35 -12.76 -8.58 8.58
CA VAL A 35 -13.05 -10.01 8.36
C VAL A 35 -13.66 -10.20 6.97
N SER A 36 -14.83 -9.63 6.74
CA SER A 36 -15.61 -9.84 5.51
C SER A 36 -16.67 -8.77 5.32
N ALA A 37 -17.15 -8.58 4.09
CA ALA A 37 -18.38 -7.85 3.83
C ALA A 37 -19.40 -8.76 3.14
N LYS A 38 -20.66 -8.35 3.16
CA LYS A 38 -21.77 -9.11 2.61
C LYS A 38 -22.78 -8.21 1.92
N ASP A 39 -23.35 -8.71 0.82
CA ASP A 39 -24.42 -8.04 0.07
C ASP A 39 -24.03 -6.59 -0.33
N ILE A 40 -22.75 -6.38 -0.65
CA ILE A 40 -22.26 -5.04 -1.02
C ILE A 40 -22.83 -4.62 -2.38
N ALA A 41 -22.86 -3.31 -2.62
CA ALA A 41 -23.25 -2.80 -3.93
C ALA A 41 -22.28 -3.33 -5.00
N ALA A 42 -22.81 -3.74 -6.15
CA ALA A 42 -21.97 -3.99 -7.31
C ALA A 42 -21.42 -2.66 -7.84
N GLY A 43 -20.12 -2.58 -8.10
CA GLY A 43 -19.55 -1.53 -8.95
C GLY A 43 -19.62 -1.92 -10.42
N ASP A 44 -19.40 -3.20 -10.75
CA ASP A 44 -19.55 -3.72 -12.10
C ASP A 44 -20.94 -4.30 -12.38
N TYR A 45 -21.74 -3.60 -13.18
CA TYR A 45 -23.00 -4.11 -13.74
C TYR A 45 -22.85 -4.50 -15.22
N PHE A 46 -23.26 -5.72 -15.59
CA PHE A 46 -23.30 -6.18 -16.98
C PHE A 46 -21.98 -6.07 -17.77
N THR A 47 -20.83 -6.09 -17.10
CA THR A 47 -19.53 -6.11 -17.77
C THR A 47 -19.26 -7.50 -18.38
N VAL A 48 -18.50 -7.55 -19.49
CA VAL A 48 -18.09 -8.82 -20.12
C VAL A 48 -17.35 -9.71 -19.11
N LYS A 49 -16.61 -9.11 -18.16
CA LYS A 49 -15.95 -9.81 -17.05
C LYS A 49 -16.95 -10.50 -16.12
N ALA A 50 -17.99 -9.80 -15.64
CA ALA A 50 -19.01 -10.37 -14.78
C ALA A 50 -19.75 -11.52 -15.48
N ALA A 51 -20.18 -11.30 -16.74
CA ALA A 51 -20.88 -12.30 -17.53
C ALA A 51 -20.03 -13.55 -17.83
N ALA A 52 -18.72 -13.38 -18.08
CA ALA A 52 -17.78 -14.49 -18.31
C ALA A 52 -17.58 -15.37 -17.07
N LYS A 53 -17.72 -14.81 -15.85
CA LYS A 53 -17.68 -15.55 -14.58
C LYS A 53 -19.06 -16.07 -14.13
N GLY A 54 -20.09 -15.93 -14.97
CA GLY A 54 -21.45 -16.39 -14.66
C GLY A 54 -22.21 -15.51 -13.65
N HIS A 55 -21.69 -14.32 -13.34
CA HIS A 55 -22.32 -13.35 -12.44
C HIS A 55 -22.99 -12.23 -13.23
N VAL A 56 -24.14 -11.76 -12.74
CA VAL A 56 -24.88 -10.64 -13.36
C VAL A 56 -24.31 -9.29 -12.88
N ALA A 57 -23.66 -9.28 -11.73
CA ALA A 57 -22.97 -8.13 -11.14
C ALA A 57 -21.86 -8.61 -10.19
N SER A 58 -20.74 -7.89 -10.10
CA SER A 58 -19.65 -8.21 -9.18
C SER A 58 -18.90 -6.95 -8.75
N SER A 59 -18.01 -7.08 -7.76
CA SER A 59 -17.07 -6.03 -7.38
C SER A 59 -15.71 -6.64 -7.08
N ASP A 60 -14.66 -5.85 -7.27
CA ASP A 60 -13.27 -6.13 -6.89
C ASP A 60 -12.97 -5.35 -5.60
N ALA A 61 -13.65 -5.73 -4.52
CA ALA A 61 -13.80 -4.88 -3.34
C ALA A 61 -12.58 -4.85 -2.42
N TYR A 62 -12.26 -3.67 -1.89
CA TYR A 62 -11.35 -3.47 -0.77
C TYR A 62 -11.89 -2.45 0.23
N ALA A 63 -11.37 -2.47 1.46
CA ALA A 63 -11.75 -1.53 2.52
C ALA A 63 -10.59 -0.59 2.86
N LEU A 64 -10.84 0.72 2.76
CA LEU A 64 -9.94 1.80 3.18
C LEU A 64 -10.29 2.25 4.61
N ILE A 65 -9.28 2.35 5.46
CA ILE A 65 -9.39 2.67 6.87
C ILE A 65 -9.01 4.13 7.10
N GLU A 66 -9.89 4.89 7.75
CA GLU A 66 -9.61 6.24 8.26
C GLU A 66 -9.73 6.28 9.78
N VAL A 67 -8.68 6.73 10.45
CA VAL A 67 -8.62 6.91 11.90
C VAL A 67 -8.23 8.35 12.20
N ALA A 68 -8.97 9.02 13.08
CA ALA A 68 -8.73 10.42 13.45
C ALA A 68 -8.63 11.37 12.24
N GLY A 69 -9.40 11.11 11.17
CA GLY A 69 -9.40 11.91 9.94
C GLY A 69 -8.24 11.64 8.99
N GLN A 70 -7.39 10.66 9.28
CA GLN A 70 -6.26 10.25 8.44
C GLN A 70 -6.56 8.90 7.78
N LYS A 71 -6.42 8.82 6.46
CA LYS A 71 -6.43 7.54 5.74
C LYS A 71 -5.13 6.82 6.05
N VAL A 72 -5.21 5.68 6.70
CA VAL A 72 -4.03 5.01 7.29
C VAL A 72 -3.68 3.74 6.55
N ALA A 73 -4.63 2.85 6.32
CA ALA A 73 -4.35 1.54 5.71
C ALA A 73 -5.53 1.06 4.86
N TRP A 74 -5.33 0.00 4.09
CA TRP A 74 -6.38 -0.64 3.31
C TRP A 74 -6.13 -2.14 3.15
N THR A 75 -7.21 -2.90 2.95
CA THR A 75 -7.13 -4.34 2.66
C THR A 75 -6.70 -4.59 1.22
N ARG A 76 -6.31 -5.82 0.88
CA ARG A 76 -6.19 -6.23 -0.52
C ARG A 76 -7.57 -6.24 -1.21
N PRO A 77 -7.64 -6.06 -2.54
CA PRO A 77 -8.87 -6.29 -3.28
C PRO A 77 -9.23 -7.79 -3.33
N VAL A 78 -10.50 -8.10 -3.14
CA VAL A 78 -11.06 -9.45 -3.35
C VAL A 78 -11.97 -9.40 -4.55
N PHE A 79 -11.58 -10.14 -5.60
CA PHE A 79 -12.14 -9.99 -6.92
C PHE A 79 -13.46 -10.72 -7.13
N SER A 80 -14.31 -10.10 -7.94
CA SER A 80 -15.49 -10.69 -8.56
C SER A 80 -16.49 -11.31 -7.58
N THR A 81 -16.72 -10.65 -6.44
CA THR A 81 -17.65 -11.08 -5.39
C THR A 81 -18.37 -9.90 -4.76
N LEU A 82 -19.58 -10.13 -4.26
CA LEU A 82 -20.31 -9.18 -3.40
C LEU A 82 -20.18 -9.53 -1.91
N ASP A 83 -19.52 -10.64 -1.61
CA ASP A 83 -19.29 -11.17 -0.27
C ASP A 83 -17.78 -11.39 -0.03
N PRO A 84 -16.95 -10.34 -0.08
CA PRO A 84 -15.51 -10.46 0.06
C PRO A 84 -15.11 -10.91 1.48
N VAL A 85 -14.05 -11.70 1.56
CA VAL A 85 -13.45 -12.17 2.82
C VAL A 85 -11.96 -11.81 2.79
N TRP A 86 -11.55 -10.93 3.70
CA TRP A 86 -10.17 -10.43 3.80
C TRP A 86 -9.38 -11.14 4.90
N ASN A 87 -9.91 -11.13 6.13
CA ASN A 87 -9.20 -11.55 7.35
C ASN A 87 -7.85 -10.84 7.52
N GLU A 88 -7.83 -9.53 7.29
CA GLU A 88 -6.61 -8.71 7.38
C GLU A 88 -6.61 -7.89 8.68
N LYS A 89 -5.44 -7.81 9.31
CA LYS A 89 -5.25 -7.15 10.61
C LYS A 89 -4.44 -5.87 10.48
N PHE A 90 -4.85 -4.87 11.23
CA PHE A 90 -4.23 -3.56 11.28
C PHE A 90 -4.07 -3.13 12.73
N PHE A 91 -2.96 -2.48 13.04
CA PHE A 91 -2.61 -2.11 14.40
C PHE A 91 -2.32 -0.62 14.49
N PHE A 92 -2.94 0.02 15.47
CA PHE A 92 -2.82 1.46 15.69
C PHE A 92 -2.51 1.73 17.15
N LYS A 93 -1.59 2.67 17.40
CA LYS A 93 -1.28 3.17 18.74
C LYS A 93 -1.67 4.63 18.88
N ASN A 94 -1.76 5.09 20.13
CA ASN A 94 -2.14 6.46 20.47
C ASN A 94 -3.53 6.87 19.94
N VAL A 95 -4.47 5.92 19.83
CA VAL A 95 -5.84 6.22 19.42
C VAL A 95 -6.58 6.80 20.62
N LYS A 96 -7.13 8.02 20.50
CA LYS A 96 -7.93 8.59 21.60
C LYS A 96 -9.20 7.75 21.78
N PRO A 97 -9.65 7.50 23.03
CA PRO A 97 -11.01 7.03 23.27
C PRO A 97 -12.02 7.91 22.55
N ASP A 98 -13.10 7.31 22.08
CA ASP A 98 -14.18 7.95 21.32
C ASP A 98 -13.80 8.46 19.91
N THR A 99 -12.58 8.15 19.43
CA THR A 99 -12.20 8.44 18.04
C THR A 99 -13.14 7.70 17.08
N ILE A 100 -13.68 8.42 16.10
CA ILE A 100 -14.46 7.82 15.01
C ILE A 100 -13.49 7.18 14.02
N CYS A 101 -13.62 5.88 13.84
CA CYS A 101 -12.94 5.10 12.81
C CYS A 101 -13.93 4.87 11.66
N LYS A 102 -13.58 5.30 10.45
CA LYS A 102 -14.41 5.11 9.27
C LYS A 102 -13.80 4.04 8.38
N LEU A 103 -14.69 3.28 7.75
CA LEU A 103 -14.35 2.30 6.72
C LEU A 103 -15.06 2.70 5.45
N TYR A 104 -14.30 2.89 4.38
CA TYR A 104 -14.83 3.12 3.04
C TYR A 104 -14.62 1.85 2.23
N LEU A 105 -15.69 1.29 1.66
CA LEU A 105 -15.59 0.18 0.72
C LEU A 105 -15.55 0.74 -0.69
N LEU A 106 -14.58 0.30 -1.46
CA LEU A 106 -14.35 0.73 -2.84
C LEU A 106 -14.25 -0.48 -3.76
N ASP A 107 -14.66 -0.30 -5.01
CA ASP A 107 -14.46 -1.24 -6.11
C ASP A 107 -13.14 -0.91 -6.80
N LYS A 108 -12.28 -1.91 -6.99
CA LYS A 108 -10.97 -1.69 -7.59
C LYS A 108 -11.09 -1.63 -9.11
N ASP A 109 -10.87 -0.44 -9.66
CA ASP A 109 -10.94 -0.20 -11.09
C ASP A 109 -9.59 0.20 -11.69
N PHE A 110 -9.51 0.18 -13.03
CA PHE A 110 -8.28 0.56 -13.73
C PHE A 110 -8.02 2.08 -13.69
N GLU A 111 -9.07 2.91 -13.74
CA GLU A 111 -8.91 4.37 -13.73
C GLU A 111 -9.17 4.97 -12.35
N ALA A 112 -10.40 4.87 -11.86
CA ALA A 112 -10.81 5.45 -10.59
C ALA A 112 -11.74 4.48 -9.87
N ASP A 113 -11.43 4.19 -8.61
CA ASP A 113 -12.15 3.23 -7.80
C ASP A 113 -13.56 3.74 -7.42
N ASP A 114 -14.58 2.93 -7.68
CA ASP A 114 -15.97 3.29 -7.41
C ASP A 114 -16.35 3.09 -5.94
N ALA A 115 -16.99 4.08 -5.32
CA ALA A 115 -17.44 3.97 -3.93
C ALA A 115 -18.60 2.97 -3.80
N LEU A 116 -18.38 1.87 -3.07
CA LEU A 116 -19.41 0.85 -2.77
C LEU A 116 -20.23 1.19 -1.53
N GLY A 117 -19.67 2.00 -0.64
CA GLY A 117 -20.33 2.54 0.54
C GLY A 117 -19.35 2.83 1.65
N GLN A 118 -19.88 3.21 2.81
CA GLN A 118 -19.06 3.48 3.99
C GLN A 118 -19.78 3.07 5.26
N THR A 119 -19.01 2.85 6.31
CA THR A 119 -19.50 2.68 7.67
C THR A 119 -18.53 3.32 8.66
N GLN A 120 -18.89 3.31 9.94
CA GLN A 120 -18.02 3.81 10.99
C GLN A 120 -18.30 3.08 12.31
N PHE A 121 -17.29 3.04 13.16
CA PHE A 121 -17.40 2.63 14.55
C PHE A 121 -16.59 3.59 15.42
N THR A 122 -16.82 3.53 16.73
CA THR A 122 -16.12 4.36 17.70
C THR A 122 -15.07 3.50 18.40
N ALA A 123 -13.83 3.98 18.46
CA ALA A 123 -12.77 3.36 19.23
C ALA A 123 -13.14 3.42 20.72
N ALA A 124 -13.38 2.26 21.32
CA ALA A 124 -13.71 2.11 22.74
C ALA A 124 -12.70 1.17 23.39
N ASN A 125 -12.54 1.27 24.71
CA ASN A 125 -11.77 0.30 25.49
C ASN A 125 -12.53 -1.03 25.56
N THR A 126 -11.89 -2.12 25.11
CA THR A 126 -12.44 -3.48 25.22
C THR A 126 -11.79 -4.31 26.33
N ASP A 127 -10.89 -3.72 27.11
CA ASP A 127 -10.06 -4.40 28.13
C ASP A 127 -9.33 -5.64 27.57
N GLY A 128 -8.87 -5.54 26.32
CA GLY A 128 -8.22 -6.63 25.60
C GLY A 128 -9.15 -7.76 25.13
N ALA A 129 -10.47 -7.66 25.34
CA ALA A 129 -11.43 -8.63 24.81
C ALA A 129 -11.68 -8.38 23.31
N GLU A 130 -11.68 -9.44 22.51
CA GLU A 130 -12.09 -9.36 21.11
C GLU A 130 -13.59 -9.08 21.02
N THR A 131 -13.96 -7.96 20.39
CA THR A 131 -15.35 -7.60 20.13
C THR A 131 -15.62 -7.65 18.64
N THR A 132 -16.62 -8.46 18.23
CA THR A 132 -17.05 -8.54 16.83
C THR A 132 -18.21 -7.58 16.58
N PHE A 133 -18.13 -6.80 15.52
CA PHE A 133 -19.18 -5.90 15.05
C PHE A 133 -19.62 -6.30 13.64
N ASP A 134 -20.94 -6.40 13.45
CA ASP A 134 -21.57 -6.44 12.13
C ASP A 134 -22.13 -5.04 11.85
N LEU A 135 -21.41 -4.27 11.03
CA LEU A 135 -21.67 -2.85 10.79
C LEU A 135 -22.42 -2.66 9.48
N PRO A 136 -23.57 -1.96 9.48
CA PRO A 136 -24.29 -1.67 8.25
C PRO A 136 -23.48 -0.70 7.37
N ILE A 137 -23.39 -1.00 6.08
CA ILE A 137 -22.79 -0.13 5.08
C ILE A 137 -23.88 0.77 4.49
N LYS A 138 -23.56 2.04 4.30
CA LYS A 138 -24.43 3.01 3.63
C LYS A 138 -23.76 3.59 2.39
N ARG A 139 -24.53 3.72 1.30
CA ARG A 139 -24.15 4.44 0.08
C ARG A 139 -25.28 5.43 -0.26
N ASN A 140 -24.98 6.72 -0.29
CA ASN A 140 -25.99 7.78 -0.51
C ASN A 140 -27.22 7.63 0.41
N ASP A 141 -26.96 7.43 1.71
CA ASP A 141 -27.97 7.18 2.77
C ASP A 141 -28.84 5.93 2.62
N LYS A 142 -28.59 5.09 1.61
CA LYS A 142 -29.28 3.80 1.42
C LYS A 142 -28.43 2.65 1.95
N ALA A 143 -29.09 1.59 2.41
CA ALA A 143 -28.42 0.36 2.80
C ALA A 143 -27.66 -0.25 1.61
N ALA A 144 -26.41 -0.66 1.84
CA ALA A 144 -25.49 -1.15 0.81
C ALA A 144 -24.63 -2.31 1.32
N GLY A 145 -25.25 -3.23 2.06
CA GLY A 145 -24.60 -4.41 2.65
C GLY A 145 -24.20 -4.21 4.12
N SER A 146 -23.40 -5.14 4.63
CA SER A 146 -22.75 -5.03 5.95
C SER A 146 -21.29 -5.48 5.91
N ILE A 147 -20.51 -5.06 6.90
CA ILE A 147 -19.11 -5.45 7.07
C ILE A 147 -18.89 -5.96 8.50
N VAL A 148 -18.21 -7.10 8.60
CA VAL A 148 -17.81 -7.72 9.85
C VAL A 148 -16.38 -7.28 10.18
N VAL A 149 -16.21 -6.68 11.35
CA VAL A 149 -14.91 -6.32 11.90
C VAL A 149 -14.76 -6.88 13.31
N LYS A 150 -13.53 -7.19 13.69
CA LYS A 150 -13.19 -7.46 15.10
C LYS A 150 -12.28 -6.37 15.60
N VAL A 151 -12.54 -5.90 16.81
CA VAL A 151 -11.74 -4.88 17.47
C VAL A 151 -11.31 -5.40 18.82
N LYS A 152 -10.02 -5.26 19.09
CA LYS A 152 -9.42 -5.46 20.40
C LYS A 152 -8.62 -4.21 20.74
N SER A 153 -8.80 -3.72 21.95
CA SER A 153 -8.14 -2.53 22.44
C SER A 153 -7.91 -2.58 23.95
N HIS A 154 -6.85 -1.92 24.40
CA HIS A 154 -6.57 -1.74 25.82
C HIS A 154 -5.97 -0.35 26.07
N PRO A 155 -6.20 0.23 27.26
CA PRO A 155 -5.65 1.53 27.59
C PRO A 155 -4.13 1.44 27.76
N MET A 156 -3.43 2.43 27.22
CA MET A 156 -1.99 2.59 27.32
C MET A 156 -1.65 4.06 27.57
N PRO A 157 -0.55 4.36 28.30
CA PRO A 157 0.02 5.70 28.30
C PRO A 157 0.35 6.13 26.87
N ALA A 158 0.17 7.41 26.56
CA ALA A 158 0.58 7.95 25.27
C ALA A 158 2.08 7.68 25.02
N ILE A 159 2.40 7.17 23.85
CA ILE A 159 3.77 6.92 23.40
C ILE A 159 4.26 8.13 22.60
N GLY A 160 5.49 8.56 22.84
CA GLY A 160 6.10 9.68 22.12
C GLY A 160 5.32 10.98 22.32
N ASN A 161 4.94 11.62 21.22
CA ASN A 161 4.17 12.87 21.22
C ASN A 161 2.64 12.66 21.28
N GLY A 162 2.17 11.41 21.40
CA GLY A 162 0.76 11.07 21.44
C GLY A 162 0.04 11.21 20.08
N GLN A 163 0.78 11.30 18.97
CA GLN A 163 0.19 11.20 17.62
C GLN A 163 -0.15 9.75 17.28
N LEU A 164 -1.21 9.57 16.48
CA LEU A 164 -1.59 8.30 15.89
C LEU A 164 -0.38 7.65 15.21
N GLN A 165 -0.17 6.37 15.48
CA GLN A 165 0.90 5.59 14.88
C GLN A 165 0.32 4.31 14.29
N GLN A 166 0.72 3.98 13.08
CA GLN A 166 0.49 2.68 12.49
C GLN A 166 1.62 1.74 12.88
N VAL A 167 1.30 0.54 13.32
CA VAL A 167 2.30 -0.46 13.70
C VAL A 167 2.09 -1.75 12.93
N GLY A 168 3.18 -2.47 12.70
CA GLY A 168 3.23 -3.63 11.81
C GLY A 168 2.22 -4.75 12.13
N PRO A 169 2.09 -5.73 11.21
CA PRO A 169 2.97 -5.96 10.07
C PRO A 169 2.65 -5.04 8.87
N VAL A 170 3.68 -4.77 8.07
CA VAL A 170 3.56 -3.98 6.83
C VAL A 170 3.09 -4.90 5.71
N HIS A 171 2.08 -4.46 4.95
CA HIS A 171 1.51 -5.23 3.86
C HIS A 171 2.23 -4.94 2.54
N TYR A 172 2.28 -5.93 1.65
CA TYR A 172 2.84 -5.77 0.30
C TYR A 172 2.01 -6.49 -0.77
N SER A 173 2.18 -6.03 -2.00
CA SER A 173 1.78 -6.74 -3.21
C SER A 173 2.92 -6.83 -4.21
N VAL A 174 3.03 -7.98 -4.87
CA VAL A 174 3.94 -8.23 -6.00
C VAL A 174 3.11 -8.38 -7.25
N HIS A 175 3.43 -7.54 -8.23
CA HIS A 175 2.74 -7.49 -9.50
C HIS A 175 3.66 -8.03 -10.57
N SER A 176 3.17 -9.07 -11.23
CA SER A 176 3.82 -9.59 -12.42
C SER A 176 3.38 -8.72 -13.59
N SER A 177 4.30 -7.97 -14.18
CA SER A 177 3.98 -7.01 -15.22
C SER A 177 3.76 -7.65 -16.60
N TYR A 178 3.70 -8.99 -16.70
CA TYR A 178 3.40 -9.66 -17.96
C TYR A 178 2.02 -9.29 -18.48
N ILE A 179 1.99 -8.52 -19.56
CA ILE A 179 0.80 -8.39 -20.40
C ILE A 179 0.41 -9.81 -20.84
N ASN A 180 -0.81 -10.25 -20.49
CA ASN A 180 -1.43 -11.58 -20.71
C ASN A 180 -1.33 -12.18 -22.14
N GLY A 181 -0.65 -11.55 -23.10
CA GLY A 181 -0.44 -12.03 -24.46
C GLY A 181 0.97 -12.53 -24.79
N LEU A 182 1.98 -12.30 -23.92
CA LEU A 182 3.39 -12.64 -24.18
C LEU A 182 3.90 -13.83 -23.35
N ILE A 183 3.01 -14.59 -22.73
CA ILE A 183 3.35 -15.85 -22.04
C ILE A 183 3.17 -17.00 -23.03
N THR A 184 4.29 -17.53 -23.50
CA THR A 184 4.37 -18.89 -24.04
C THR A 184 4.75 -19.84 -22.89
N ASP A 185 4.52 -21.15 -23.04
CA ASP A 185 4.95 -22.20 -22.09
C ASP A 185 6.49 -22.28 -21.87
N THR A 186 7.25 -21.29 -22.33
CA THR A 186 8.72 -21.28 -22.39
C THR A 186 9.38 -20.20 -21.51
N THR A 187 8.62 -19.34 -20.82
CA THR A 187 9.17 -18.29 -19.94
C THR A 187 9.74 -18.90 -18.65
N THR A 188 11.00 -18.59 -18.31
CA THR A 188 11.66 -19.13 -17.11
C THR A 188 11.23 -18.39 -15.84
N ASP A 189 11.44 -18.99 -14.67
CA ASP A 189 11.14 -18.33 -13.39
C ASP A 189 12.02 -17.08 -13.15
N GLU A 190 13.22 -17.05 -13.75
CA GLU A 190 14.15 -15.93 -13.67
C GLU A 190 13.69 -14.75 -14.54
N ASP A 191 13.18 -15.03 -15.74
CA ASP A 191 12.51 -14.01 -16.56
C ASP A 191 11.30 -13.44 -15.79
N LYS A 192 10.54 -14.32 -15.12
CA LYS A 192 9.38 -13.87 -14.31
C LYS A 192 9.79 -12.90 -13.22
N ARG A 193 10.85 -13.22 -12.49
CA ARG A 193 11.37 -12.39 -11.40
C ARG A 193 11.86 -11.03 -11.87
N GLU A 194 12.54 -10.97 -13.01
CA GLU A 194 13.01 -9.70 -13.60
C GLU A 194 11.87 -8.73 -13.92
N SER A 195 10.64 -9.23 -14.10
CA SER A 195 9.44 -8.43 -14.39
C SER A 195 8.67 -7.97 -13.14
N PHE A 196 9.06 -8.40 -11.94
CA PHE A 196 8.29 -8.09 -10.73
C PHE A 196 8.38 -6.60 -10.37
N ALA A 197 7.22 -6.03 -10.09
CA ALA A 197 7.08 -4.73 -9.45
C ALA A 197 6.44 -4.93 -8.07
N TYR A 198 6.97 -4.22 -7.09
CA TYR A 198 6.60 -4.38 -5.69
C TYR A 198 5.96 -3.09 -5.20
N HIS A 199 4.86 -3.23 -4.47
CA HIS A 199 4.24 -2.15 -3.72
C HIS A 199 4.18 -2.54 -2.25
N VAL A 200 4.83 -1.75 -1.40
CA VAL A 200 4.85 -1.94 0.05
C VAL A 200 4.13 -0.78 0.71
N GLN A 201 3.12 -1.07 1.53
CA GLN A 201 2.28 -0.08 2.20
C GLN A 201 2.99 0.49 3.44
N LEU A 202 3.97 1.38 3.23
CA LEU A 202 4.70 1.98 4.34
C LEU A 202 3.77 2.79 5.26
N HIS A 203 3.94 2.57 6.56
CA HIS A 203 3.28 3.26 7.63
C HIS A 203 3.89 4.64 7.89
N ASP A 204 3.04 5.60 8.24
CA ASP A 204 3.38 6.92 8.77
C ASP A 204 4.33 7.76 7.90
N ILE A 205 4.30 7.58 6.57
CA ILE A 205 5.19 8.29 5.63
C ILE A 205 5.22 9.81 5.88
N PRO A 206 4.09 10.54 6.00
CA PRO A 206 4.14 11.99 6.21
C PRO A 206 4.74 12.42 7.54
N ALA A 207 4.80 11.54 8.54
CA ALA A 207 5.42 11.83 9.84
C ALA A 207 6.95 11.84 9.76
N PHE A 208 7.52 11.03 8.87
CA PHE A 208 8.98 10.97 8.63
C PHE A 208 9.40 11.88 7.47
N LEU A 209 8.71 11.76 6.34
CA LEU A 209 8.95 12.49 5.10
C LEU A 209 7.87 13.56 4.92
N ALA A 210 7.97 14.64 5.69
CA ALA A 210 6.97 15.71 5.69
C ALA A 210 7.02 16.60 4.45
N GLN A 211 8.17 16.66 3.77
CA GLN A 211 8.36 17.49 2.58
C GLN A 211 8.14 16.67 1.30
N ASP A 212 7.53 17.32 0.33
CA ASP A 212 7.36 16.79 -1.01
C ASP A 212 8.56 17.22 -1.87
N ASN A 213 9.07 16.27 -2.66
CA ASN A 213 10.21 16.46 -3.55
C ASN A 213 9.71 16.57 -5.00
N GLU A 214 9.80 17.78 -5.57
CA GLU A 214 9.38 18.07 -6.94
C GLU A 214 10.30 17.40 -7.98
N TRP A 215 9.77 17.15 -9.17
CA TRP A 215 10.53 16.70 -10.31
C TRP A 215 11.72 17.63 -10.64
N ASN A 216 12.77 17.06 -11.22
CA ASN A 216 14.03 17.73 -11.46
C ASN A 216 13.99 18.63 -12.70
N HIS A 217 13.92 19.95 -12.49
CA HIS A 217 13.88 20.97 -13.55
C HIS A 217 15.15 21.05 -14.40
N ASN A 218 16.26 20.43 -13.97
CA ASN A 218 17.54 20.47 -14.66
C ASN A 218 17.77 19.26 -15.58
N HIS A 219 16.89 18.26 -15.55
CA HIS A 219 17.04 17.04 -16.34
C HIS A 219 16.21 17.10 -17.62
N GLN A 220 16.87 17.25 -18.78
CA GLN A 220 16.20 17.49 -20.07
C GLN A 220 15.10 16.48 -20.42
N SER A 221 15.32 15.18 -20.19
CA SER A 221 14.27 14.16 -20.44
C SER A 221 13.07 14.29 -19.50
N VAL A 222 13.27 14.79 -18.27
CA VAL A 222 12.20 15.00 -17.28
C VAL A 222 11.42 16.28 -17.64
N VAL A 223 12.12 17.35 -18.04
CA VAL A 223 11.50 18.62 -18.47
C VAL A 223 10.47 18.40 -19.57
N LYS A 224 10.76 17.55 -20.57
CA LYS A 224 9.80 17.21 -21.65
C LYS A 224 8.51 16.55 -21.17
N ILE A 225 8.56 15.89 -20.01
CA ILE A 225 7.43 15.15 -19.43
C ILE A 225 6.61 16.08 -18.54
N PHE A 226 7.26 16.94 -17.75
CA PHE A 226 6.57 17.70 -16.70
C PHE A 226 6.34 19.17 -17.00
N SER A 227 7.21 19.81 -17.77
CA SER A 227 7.12 21.26 -17.97
C SER A 227 5.91 21.63 -18.82
N PRO A 228 5.14 22.66 -18.42
CA PRO A 228 4.03 23.19 -19.23
C PRO A 228 4.52 23.84 -20.54
N ASP A 229 5.82 24.12 -20.66
CA ASP A 229 6.42 24.68 -21.89
C ASP A 229 6.44 23.65 -23.05
N HIS A 230 6.20 22.37 -22.74
CA HIS A 230 6.12 21.28 -23.70
C HIS A 230 4.65 20.91 -23.99
N PRO A 231 4.12 21.21 -25.19
CA PRO A 231 2.74 20.88 -25.55
C PRO A 231 2.40 19.38 -25.43
N GLU A 232 3.39 18.51 -25.60
CA GLU A 232 3.28 17.05 -25.50
C GLU A 232 3.25 16.52 -24.04
N ALA A 233 3.68 17.31 -23.06
CA ALA A 233 3.87 16.88 -21.67
C ALA A 233 2.62 16.23 -21.04
N PRO A 234 1.39 16.79 -21.16
CA PRO A 234 0.20 16.16 -20.58
C PRO A 234 -0.09 14.77 -21.13
N MET A 235 0.13 14.56 -22.44
CA MET A 235 -0.10 13.27 -23.09
C MET A 235 0.96 12.24 -22.64
N LEU A 236 2.23 12.64 -22.59
CA LEU A 236 3.32 11.78 -22.14
C LEU A 236 3.15 11.37 -20.66
N ARG A 237 2.77 12.31 -19.79
CA ARG A 237 2.46 11.98 -18.39
C ARG A 237 1.28 11.05 -18.23
N LYS A 238 0.21 11.27 -19.00
CA LYS A 238 -0.94 10.35 -18.99
C LYS A 238 -0.53 8.95 -19.45
N ALA A 239 0.34 8.82 -20.45
CA ALA A 239 0.86 7.53 -20.88
C ALA A 239 1.63 6.83 -19.76
N ILE A 240 2.55 7.54 -19.07
CA ILE A 240 3.31 6.97 -17.95
C ILE A 240 2.39 6.60 -16.77
N ALA A 241 1.40 7.43 -16.44
CA ALA A 241 0.42 7.12 -15.40
C ALA A 241 -0.42 5.87 -15.77
N THR A 242 -0.71 5.67 -17.06
CA THR A 242 -1.39 4.47 -17.57
C THR A 242 -0.48 3.24 -17.44
N GLU A 243 0.80 3.36 -17.77
CA GLU A 243 1.79 2.29 -17.56
C GLU A 243 1.92 1.92 -16.08
N HIS A 244 1.96 2.91 -15.18
CA HIS A 244 1.93 2.67 -13.74
C HIS A 244 0.70 1.85 -13.35
N ALA A 245 -0.49 2.26 -13.78
CA ALA A 245 -1.74 1.57 -13.47
C ALA A 245 -1.76 0.14 -14.05
N MET A 246 -1.12 -0.11 -15.20
CA MET A 246 -0.97 -1.47 -15.76
C MET A 246 0.01 -2.33 -14.97
N VAL A 247 1.17 -1.78 -14.61
CA VAL A 247 2.23 -2.50 -13.88
C VAL A 247 1.79 -2.85 -12.46
N TYR A 248 1.09 -1.94 -11.78
CA TYR A 248 0.57 -2.14 -10.42
C TYR A 248 -0.91 -2.53 -10.42
N LYS A 249 -1.40 -3.09 -11.54
CA LYS A 249 -2.75 -3.63 -11.60
C LYS A 249 -2.89 -4.80 -10.64
N HIS A 250 -3.99 -4.80 -9.90
CA HIS A 250 -4.37 -5.90 -9.03
C HIS A 250 -5.24 -6.89 -9.82
N ASP A 251 -4.85 -8.16 -9.84
CA ASP A 251 -5.58 -9.25 -10.47
C ASP A 251 -5.24 -10.62 -9.87
N ALA A 252 -5.63 -11.70 -10.55
CA ALA A 252 -5.46 -13.08 -10.08
C ALA A 252 -3.99 -13.52 -9.95
N ASP A 253 -3.07 -12.85 -10.63
CA ASP A 253 -1.63 -13.16 -10.61
C ASP A 253 -0.88 -12.29 -9.59
N THR A 254 -1.57 -11.33 -8.95
CA THR A 254 -0.98 -10.50 -7.89
C THR A 254 -0.78 -11.33 -6.63
N VAL A 255 0.45 -11.32 -6.12
CA VAL A 255 0.79 -11.97 -4.84
C VAL A 255 0.69 -10.93 -3.73
N TYR A 256 0.03 -11.29 -2.62
CA TYR A 256 -0.11 -10.43 -1.45
C TYR A 256 0.52 -11.09 -0.23
N GLY A 257 1.05 -10.28 0.67
CA GLY A 257 1.54 -10.75 1.95
C GLY A 257 1.79 -9.63 2.94
N GLU A 258 2.36 -10.01 4.08
CA GLU A 258 2.74 -9.13 5.16
C GLU A 258 4.15 -9.50 5.64
N PHE A 259 4.89 -8.54 6.19
CA PHE A 259 6.21 -8.78 6.76
C PHE A 259 6.10 -9.02 8.27
N ASN A 260 6.29 -10.27 8.70
CA ASN A 260 6.31 -10.65 10.12
C ASN A 260 7.71 -10.53 10.75
N GLY A 261 8.74 -10.36 9.92
CA GLY A 261 10.09 -10.05 10.38
C GLY A 261 11.08 -9.84 9.23
N PRO A 262 12.37 -9.58 9.54
CA PRO A 262 13.41 -9.29 8.55
C PRO A 262 13.54 -10.34 7.44
N ALA A 263 13.42 -11.62 7.80
CA ALA A 263 13.57 -12.73 6.86
C ALA A 263 12.52 -12.68 5.73
N ASP A 264 11.29 -12.25 6.01
CA ASP A 264 10.24 -12.18 5.00
C ASP A 264 10.58 -11.15 3.91
N PHE A 265 11.16 -10.01 4.31
CA PHE A 265 11.60 -8.98 3.36
C PHE A 265 12.73 -9.46 2.46
N PHE A 266 13.79 -10.05 3.05
CA PHE A 266 14.93 -10.55 2.27
C PHE A 266 14.54 -11.74 1.38
N ASN A 267 13.74 -12.68 1.89
CA ASN A 267 13.24 -13.81 1.11
C ASN A 267 12.39 -13.37 -0.08
N LEU A 268 11.52 -12.35 0.11
CA LEU A 268 10.69 -11.79 -0.96
C LEU A 268 11.55 -11.24 -2.11
N LEU A 269 12.68 -10.60 -1.76
CA LEU A 269 13.60 -9.99 -2.71
C LEU A 269 14.78 -10.91 -3.08
N HIS A 270 14.67 -12.21 -2.76
CA HIS A 270 15.70 -13.21 -3.04
C HIS A 270 17.10 -12.78 -2.59
N ASP A 271 17.18 -12.21 -1.38
CA ASP A 271 18.42 -11.72 -0.78
C ASP A 271 19.14 -10.66 -1.63
N GLY A 272 18.39 -9.94 -2.48
CA GLY A 272 18.91 -8.98 -3.45
C GLY A 272 19.69 -9.63 -4.60
N LYS A 273 19.33 -10.85 -4.98
CA LYS A 273 20.01 -11.59 -6.06
C LYS A 273 19.04 -12.16 -7.08
N ARG A 274 19.54 -12.27 -8.31
CA ARG A 274 18.93 -13.00 -9.43
C ARG A 274 20.03 -13.75 -10.18
N LEU A 275 19.83 -15.02 -10.53
CA LEU A 275 20.91 -15.88 -11.05
C LEU A 275 22.20 -15.85 -10.21
N ASP A 276 22.08 -15.81 -8.87
CA ASP A 276 23.18 -15.66 -7.90
C ASP A 276 24.02 -14.36 -8.04
N LYS A 277 23.59 -13.43 -8.88
CA LYS A 277 24.21 -12.12 -9.07
C LYS A 277 23.44 -11.06 -8.30
N PRO A 278 24.11 -10.03 -7.74
CA PRO A 278 23.43 -8.94 -7.05
C PRO A 278 22.56 -8.16 -8.03
N VAL A 279 21.42 -7.66 -7.55
CA VAL A 279 20.54 -6.77 -8.30
C VAL A 279 20.43 -5.41 -7.64
N LEU A 280 20.21 -4.39 -8.47
CA LEU A 280 19.91 -3.04 -8.03
C LEU A 280 18.41 -2.81 -8.24
N PHE A 281 17.74 -2.13 -7.33
CA PHE A 281 16.33 -1.77 -7.46
C PHE A 281 16.17 -0.26 -7.65
N THR A 282 15.25 0.16 -8.51
CA THR A 282 14.84 1.56 -8.63
C THR A 282 13.55 1.75 -7.83
N TYR A 283 13.39 2.84 -7.10
CA TYR A 283 12.19 3.05 -6.28
C TYR A 283 11.66 4.48 -6.27
N ALA A 284 10.37 4.61 -5.95
CA ALA A 284 9.73 5.86 -5.52
C ALA A 284 8.87 5.60 -4.27
N ILE A 285 8.85 6.56 -3.35
CA ILE A 285 7.93 6.61 -2.22
C ILE A 285 6.94 7.72 -2.48
N ILE A 286 5.66 7.38 -2.51
CA ILE A 286 4.53 8.32 -2.59
C ILE A 286 3.62 8.11 -1.39
N GLU A 287 2.52 8.85 -1.30
CA GLU A 287 1.58 8.80 -0.15
C GLU A 287 1.06 7.39 0.15
N THR A 288 0.95 6.52 -0.86
CA THR A 288 0.43 5.15 -0.73
C THR A 288 1.51 4.10 -0.47
N GLY A 289 2.78 4.48 -0.33
CA GLY A 289 3.85 3.53 0.02
C GLY A 289 5.07 3.58 -0.87
N TRP A 290 5.82 2.48 -0.82
CA TRP A 290 7.09 2.27 -1.51
C TRP A 290 6.91 1.37 -2.71
N TYR A 291 7.20 1.91 -3.89
CA TYR A 291 7.04 1.27 -5.19
C TYR A 291 8.41 1.05 -5.79
N PHE A 292 8.73 -0.18 -6.21
CA PHE A 292 10.04 -0.49 -6.77
C PHE A 292 10.05 -1.69 -7.70
N SER A 293 11.06 -1.76 -8.57
CA SER A 293 11.39 -2.95 -9.36
C SER A 293 12.89 -3.00 -9.68
N GLU A 294 13.35 -4.12 -10.24
CA GLU A 294 14.76 -4.28 -10.60
C GLU A 294 15.21 -3.24 -11.66
N THR A 295 16.34 -2.60 -11.41
CA THR A 295 17.00 -1.64 -12.28
C THR A 295 17.61 -2.35 -13.48
N GLY A 296 17.35 -1.84 -14.69
CA GLY A 296 17.90 -2.42 -15.92
C GLY A 296 17.18 -3.67 -16.42
N ALA A 297 16.15 -4.14 -15.70
CA ALA A 297 15.28 -5.24 -16.10
C ALA A 297 14.79 -5.09 -17.55
N ALA A 298 14.98 -6.12 -18.36
CA ALA A 298 14.64 -6.16 -19.78
C ALA A 298 13.21 -5.72 -20.06
N PHE A 299 12.28 -6.15 -19.20
CA PHE A 299 10.88 -5.78 -19.28
C PHE A 299 10.63 -4.27 -19.17
N PHE A 300 11.38 -3.58 -18.29
CA PHE A 300 11.22 -2.15 -18.03
C PHE A 300 12.22 -1.27 -18.80
N LYS A 301 12.89 -1.79 -19.85
CA LYS A 301 13.90 -1.05 -20.63
C LYS A 301 13.29 0.06 -21.51
N ASP A 302 12.08 -0.15 -22.00
CA ASP A 302 11.41 0.81 -22.90
C ASP A 302 10.70 1.95 -22.17
N ILE A 303 10.71 1.93 -20.84
CA ILE A 303 10.06 2.95 -20.01
C ILE A 303 10.97 4.16 -19.84
N LEU A 304 10.43 5.34 -20.13
CA LEU A 304 11.14 6.63 -20.15
C LEU A 304 11.93 6.92 -18.87
N SER A 305 11.39 6.52 -17.71
CA SER A 305 12.07 6.55 -16.42
C SER A 305 11.34 5.65 -15.42
N LYS A 306 12.05 4.70 -14.80
CA LYS A 306 11.48 3.82 -13.76
C LYS A 306 10.98 4.61 -12.54
N HIS A 307 11.65 5.70 -12.16
CA HIS A 307 11.16 6.58 -11.10
C HIS A 307 9.79 7.18 -11.45
N MET A 308 9.60 7.60 -12.70
CA MET A 308 8.30 8.12 -13.17
C MET A 308 7.25 7.02 -13.24
N LEU A 309 7.63 5.80 -13.65
CA LEU A 309 6.74 4.65 -13.60
C LEU A 309 6.27 4.39 -12.18
N HIS A 310 7.18 4.29 -11.22
CA HIS A 310 6.84 3.96 -9.83
C HIS A 310 6.02 5.07 -9.15
N SER A 311 6.19 6.33 -9.54
CA SER A 311 5.39 7.44 -9.02
C SER A 311 4.11 7.74 -9.82
N GLY A 312 3.85 7.04 -10.95
CA GLY A 312 2.77 7.39 -11.86
C GLY A 312 2.93 8.79 -12.47
N ALA A 313 4.17 9.27 -12.63
CA ALA A 313 4.52 10.61 -13.07
C ALA A 313 3.82 11.73 -12.25
N GLN A 314 3.71 11.55 -10.93
CA GLN A 314 3.34 12.62 -10.01
C GLN A 314 4.37 13.75 -10.07
N PHE A 315 3.90 15.01 -9.96
CA PHE A 315 4.79 16.17 -9.95
C PHE A 315 5.75 16.15 -8.75
N ASN A 316 5.30 15.59 -7.64
CA ASN A 316 6.10 15.44 -6.44
C ASN A 316 6.04 13.99 -5.93
N VAL A 317 7.06 13.60 -5.20
CA VAL A 317 7.13 12.33 -4.46
C VAL A 317 7.57 12.60 -3.04
N LYS A 318 7.38 11.65 -2.13
CA LYS A 318 7.98 11.74 -0.78
C LYS A 318 9.48 11.50 -0.86
N TYR A 319 9.90 10.48 -1.60
CA TYR A 319 11.31 10.22 -1.85
C TYR A 319 11.49 9.34 -3.09
N ALA A 320 12.72 9.24 -3.61
CA ALA A 320 13.04 8.39 -4.75
C ALA A 320 14.56 8.16 -4.85
N GLY A 321 14.94 6.98 -5.34
CA GLY A 321 16.34 6.62 -5.50
C GLY A 321 16.52 5.21 -6.04
N GLU A 322 17.62 4.59 -5.64
CA GLU A 322 17.94 3.18 -5.86
C GLU A 322 18.28 2.51 -4.52
N PHE A 323 18.22 1.18 -4.48
CA PHE A 323 18.67 0.40 -3.33
C PHE A 323 19.18 -0.97 -3.73
N HIS A 324 19.97 -1.60 -2.86
CA HIS A 324 20.40 -2.98 -3.00
C HIS A 324 20.53 -3.65 -1.64
N ILE A 325 20.63 -4.97 -1.64
CA ILE A 325 20.83 -5.78 -0.43
C ILE A 325 22.22 -6.40 -0.50
N GLU A 326 22.92 -6.38 0.63
CA GLU A 326 24.19 -7.09 0.79
C GLU A 326 24.11 -8.07 1.94
N GLN A 327 24.86 -9.17 1.82
CA GLN A 327 25.10 -10.10 2.91
C GLN A 327 26.46 -9.79 3.51
N GLU A 328 26.49 -9.47 4.80
CA GLU A 328 27.73 -9.28 5.54
C GLU A 328 28.43 -10.64 5.79
N PRO A 329 29.74 -10.65 6.08
CA PRO A 329 30.46 -11.89 6.41
C PRO A 329 29.89 -12.66 7.61
N SER A 330 29.14 -11.99 8.49
CA SER A 330 28.38 -12.60 9.60
C SER A 330 27.22 -13.49 9.11
N GLY A 331 26.81 -13.34 7.85
CA GLY A 331 25.62 -13.95 7.27
C GLY A 331 24.37 -13.08 7.37
N GLU A 332 24.42 -11.95 8.08
CA GLU A 332 23.32 -11.00 8.22
C GLU A 332 23.15 -10.16 6.95
N PHE A 333 21.90 -9.82 6.63
CA PHE A 333 21.58 -9.00 5.47
C PHE A 333 21.40 -7.54 5.88
N LYS A 334 21.90 -6.64 5.02
CA LYS A 334 21.81 -5.20 5.17
C LYS A 334 21.20 -4.57 3.91
N LEU A 335 20.25 -3.66 4.11
CA LEU A 335 19.65 -2.85 3.05
C LEU A 335 20.43 -1.54 2.91
N PHE A 336 20.92 -1.27 1.70
CA PHE A 336 21.55 0.00 1.35
C PHE A 336 20.61 0.76 0.42
N ILE A 337 20.23 1.97 0.80
CA ILE A 337 19.27 2.81 0.05
C ILE A 337 19.84 4.21 -0.16
N ASP A 338 19.51 4.84 -1.28
CA ASP A 338 20.05 6.14 -1.63
C ASP A 338 18.99 7.13 -2.17
N ASN A 339 19.43 8.33 -2.52
CA ASN A 339 18.65 9.38 -3.20
C ASN A 339 18.98 9.52 -4.70
N ASN A 340 19.47 8.44 -5.33
CA ASN A 340 19.88 8.44 -6.73
C ASN A 340 18.68 8.39 -7.69
N SER A 341 17.96 9.51 -7.78
CA SER A 341 16.92 9.72 -8.78
C SER A 341 17.28 10.86 -9.71
N GLY A 342 17.39 10.57 -11.01
CA GLY A 342 17.47 11.62 -12.04
C GLY A 342 16.16 12.39 -12.20
N THR A 343 15.04 11.77 -11.83
CA THR A 343 13.68 12.31 -12.00
C THR A 343 13.30 13.29 -10.91
N TYR A 344 13.58 12.97 -9.64
CA TYR A 344 13.17 13.80 -8.49
C TYR A 344 14.35 14.37 -7.70
N ALA A 345 15.52 13.70 -7.75
CA ALA A 345 16.75 14.14 -7.09
C ALA A 345 16.60 14.63 -5.63
N PRO A 346 15.94 13.86 -4.72
CA PRO A 346 15.68 14.33 -3.35
C PRO A 346 16.95 14.75 -2.60
N PRO A 347 16.85 15.69 -1.66
CA PRO A 347 17.98 16.21 -0.92
C PRO A 347 18.57 15.12 0.00
N LYS A 348 19.89 15.19 0.19
CA LYS A 348 20.62 14.25 1.06
C LYS A 348 20.29 14.46 2.54
N GLU A 349 19.82 15.66 2.87
CA GLU A 349 19.43 16.08 4.22
C GLU A 349 18.24 15.25 4.75
N GLU A 350 17.47 14.61 3.86
CA GLU A 350 16.32 13.76 4.16
C GLU A 350 16.67 12.26 4.32
N LEU A 351 17.91 11.84 4.03
CA LEU A 351 18.34 10.44 4.18
C LEU A 351 18.16 9.89 5.60
N PRO A 352 18.42 10.65 6.69
CA PRO A 352 18.14 10.18 8.05
C PRO A 352 16.66 9.89 8.29
N GLN A 353 15.75 10.67 7.71
CA GLN A 353 14.30 10.48 7.82
C GLN A 353 13.84 9.25 7.02
N LEU A 354 14.40 9.06 5.82
CA LEU A 354 14.18 7.85 5.04
C LEU A 354 14.62 6.60 5.80
N LYS A 355 15.82 6.65 6.40
CA LYS A 355 16.33 5.55 7.23
C LYS A 355 15.39 5.25 8.40
N ALA A 356 14.99 6.27 9.14
CA ALA A 356 14.09 6.11 10.29
C ALA A 356 12.71 5.57 9.89
N LEU A 357 12.17 6.00 8.74
CA LEU A 357 10.92 5.48 8.18
C LEU A 357 11.02 3.97 7.94
N LEU A 358 12.07 3.52 7.28
CA LEU A 358 12.24 2.10 6.94
C LEU A 358 12.60 1.26 8.18
N GLU A 359 13.42 1.75 9.11
CA GLU A 359 13.72 1.06 10.36
C GLU A 359 12.46 0.86 11.23
N THR A 360 11.53 1.82 11.19
CA THR A 360 10.24 1.71 11.88
C THR A 360 9.30 0.71 11.21
N ASN A 361 9.28 0.69 9.88
CA ASN A 361 8.45 -0.22 9.10
C ASN A 361 8.98 -1.67 9.06
N PHE A 362 10.29 -1.84 9.21
CA PHE A 362 10.95 -3.14 9.20
C PHE A 362 11.85 -3.35 10.42
N PRO A 363 11.27 -3.50 11.64
CA PRO A 363 12.05 -3.70 12.85
C PRO A 363 13.00 -4.89 12.73
N GLY A 364 14.29 -4.66 12.99
CA GLY A 364 15.34 -5.67 12.92
C GLY A 364 16.06 -5.78 11.56
N ILE A 365 15.66 -5.02 10.54
CA ILE A 365 16.47 -4.87 9.32
C ILE A 365 17.56 -3.81 9.56
N ALA A 366 18.82 -4.15 9.26
CA ALA A 366 19.91 -3.18 9.24
C ALA A 366 19.83 -2.33 7.97
N ILE A 367 19.80 -1.01 8.12
CA ILE A 367 19.63 -0.07 7.00
C ILE A 367 20.77 0.96 6.97
N GLU A 368 21.37 1.15 5.79
CA GLU A 368 22.27 2.26 5.50
C GLU A 368 21.64 3.18 4.44
N ALA A 369 21.53 4.47 4.75
CA ALA A 369 21.07 5.47 3.80
C ALA A 369 22.26 6.32 3.35
N LEU A 370 22.63 6.21 2.07
CA LEU A 370 23.82 6.85 1.51
C LEU A 370 23.43 7.91 0.47
N ASP A 371 24.18 9.01 0.42
CA ASP A 371 24.01 9.99 -0.64
C ASP A 371 24.56 9.45 -1.96
N ARG A 372 23.84 9.70 -3.06
CA ARG A 372 24.21 9.34 -4.44
C ARG A 372 25.61 9.78 -4.86
N SER A 373 26.19 10.79 -4.20
CA SER A 373 27.55 11.24 -4.49
C SER A 373 28.63 10.41 -3.80
N SER A 374 28.28 9.57 -2.82
CA SER A 374 29.18 8.70 -2.06
C SER A 374 30.04 7.83 -2.98
N PRO A 375 31.39 7.84 -2.81
CA PRO A 375 32.28 7.01 -3.61
C PRO A 375 31.99 5.51 -3.51
N GLU A 376 31.71 5.03 -2.29
CA GLU A 376 31.40 3.63 -2.01
C GLU A 376 30.14 3.18 -2.75
N LEU A 377 29.07 3.98 -2.67
CA LEU A 377 27.81 3.69 -3.35
C LEU A 377 27.99 3.67 -4.88
N LYS A 378 28.79 4.59 -5.45
CA LYS A 378 29.07 4.62 -6.89
C LYS A 378 29.86 3.40 -7.35
N GLU A 379 30.86 2.99 -6.56
CA GLU A 379 31.65 1.80 -6.83
C GLU A 379 30.76 0.55 -6.78
N LYS A 380 29.94 0.42 -5.74
CA LYS A 380 29.01 -0.69 -5.59
C LYS A 380 27.96 -0.75 -6.70
N ARG A 381 27.35 0.39 -7.04
CA ARG A 381 26.41 0.50 -8.15
C ARG A 381 27.06 0.05 -9.46
N LYS A 382 28.32 0.44 -9.71
CA LYS A 382 29.07 0.01 -10.89
C LYS A 382 29.32 -1.50 -10.88
N GLU A 383 29.76 -2.06 -9.74
CA GLU A 383 29.98 -3.50 -9.57
C GLU A 383 28.71 -4.31 -9.93
N ILE A 384 27.56 -3.89 -9.40
CA ILE A 384 26.28 -4.54 -9.68
C ILE A 384 25.95 -4.48 -11.17
N LEU A 385 26.05 -3.30 -11.80
CA LEU A 385 25.74 -3.14 -13.23
C LEU A 385 26.70 -3.93 -14.13
N ASP A 386 28.00 -3.96 -13.80
CA ASP A 386 29.02 -4.69 -14.55
C ASP A 386 28.76 -6.22 -14.51
N ALA A 387 28.15 -6.75 -13.44
CA ALA A 387 27.76 -8.16 -13.34
C ALA A 387 26.69 -8.58 -14.38
N TRP A 388 25.96 -7.62 -14.94
CA TRP A 388 24.89 -7.81 -15.92
C TRP A 388 25.24 -7.33 -17.34
N ALA A 389 26.43 -6.79 -17.55
CA ALA A 389 26.88 -6.26 -18.85
C ALA A 389 27.42 -7.34 -19.83
N ALA A 390 27.31 -8.63 -19.47
CA ALA A 390 27.93 -9.77 -20.16
C ALA A 390 27.00 -10.47 -21.17
#